data_AF-A0A2D6TLE9-F1
#
_entry.id   AF-A0A2D6TLE9-F1
#
_cell.length_a   1.000
_cell.length_b   1.000
_cell.length_c   1.000
_cell.angle_alpha   90.00
_cell.angle_beta   90.00
_cell.angle_gamma   90.00
#
_symmetry.space_group_name_H-M   'P 1'
#
loop_
_entity.id
_entity.type
_entity.pdbx_description
1 polymer ?
#
loop_
_entity_poly.entity_id
_entity_poly.type
_entity_poly.pdbx_seq_one_letter_code
_entity_poly.pdbx_strand_id
1 'polypeptide(L)' 'MKKKKKKEKDIQELLEAKESAHNYCRHHLDGVVKNIQKLRKQLKKPRQIYSVEVELIRNQILLEEVVKHLEKN' A
#
# COMPACT_ATOMS: atom_id res chain seq x y z
N MET A 1 -13.26 -13.49 -36.26
CA MET A 1 -13.10 -14.23 -34.99
C MET A 1 -11.76 -14.01 -34.29
N LYS A 2 -10.60 -14.21 -34.93
CA LYS A 2 -9.27 -14.11 -34.28
C LYS A 2 -8.98 -12.74 -33.60
N LYS A 3 -9.37 -11.62 -34.23
CA LYS A 3 -9.20 -10.26 -33.66
C LYS A 3 -10.07 -9.98 -32.42
N LYS A 4 -11.28 -10.56 -32.34
CA LYS A 4 -12.19 -10.42 -31.19
C LYS A 4 -11.61 -11.14 -29.96
N LYS A 5 -11.17 -12.39 -30.16
CA LYS A 5 -10.50 -13.19 -29.10
C LYS A 5 -9.22 -12.53 -28.58
N LYS A 6 -8.43 -11.86 -29.44
CA LYS A 6 -7.24 -11.13 -29.00
C LYS A 6 -7.59 -9.92 -28.12
N LYS A 7 -8.59 -9.12 -28.52
CA LYS A 7 -9.07 -7.99 -27.72
C LYS A 7 -9.65 -8.41 -26.36
N GLU A 8 -10.40 -9.51 -26.30
CA GLU A 8 -10.92 -10.05 -25.04
C GLU A 8 -9.78 -10.47 -24.11
N LYS A 9 -8.72 -11.09 -24.66
CA LYS A 9 -7.53 -11.47 -23.89
C LYS A 9 -6.77 -10.25 -23.37
N ASP A 10 -6.58 -9.23 -24.21
CA ASP A 10 -5.92 -7.98 -23.81
C ASP A 10 -6.72 -7.22 -22.72
N ILE A 11 -8.06 -7.24 -22.78
CA ILE A 11 -8.93 -6.66 -21.74
C ILE A 11 -8.82 -7.45 -20.42
N GLN A 12 -8.79 -8.78 -20.51
CA GLN A 12 -8.65 -9.64 -19.33
C GLN A 12 -7.31 -9.39 -18.62
N GLU A 13 -6.21 -9.29 -19.38
CA GLU A 13 -4.88 -8.99 -18.84
C GLU A 13 -4.85 -7.62 -18.13
N LEU A 14 -5.53 -6.60 -18.69
CA LEU A 14 -5.66 -5.28 -18.06
C LEU A 14 -6.48 -5.32 -16.76
N LEU A 15 -7.54 -6.11 -16.71
CA LEU A 15 -8.36 -6.26 -15.50
C LEU A 15 -7.58 -6.96 -14.38
N GLU A 16 -6.82 -8.00 -14.71
CA GLU A 16 -5.96 -8.72 -13.77
C GLU A 16 -4.83 -7.83 -13.23
N ALA A 17 -4.19 -7.04 -14.08
CA ALA A 17 -3.16 -6.08 -13.66
C ALA A 17 -3.74 -5.02 -12.70
N LYS A 18 -4.94 -4.49 -13.01
CA LYS A 18 -5.63 -3.53 -12.15
C LYS A 18 -5.99 -4.12 -10.79
N GLU A 19 -6.53 -5.33 -10.76
CA GLU A 19 -6.89 -6.01 -9.51
C GLU A 19 -5.65 -6.30 -8.66
N SER A 20 -4.56 -6.75 -9.29
CA SER A 20 -3.26 -6.95 -8.63
C SER A 20 -2.74 -5.66 -7.99
N ALA A 21 -2.74 -4.55 -8.74
CA ALA A 21 -2.31 -3.24 -8.22
C ALA A 21 -3.18 -2.75 -7.05
N HIS A 22 -4.51 -2.93 -7.15
CA HIS A 22 -5.43 -2.61 -6.06
C HIS A 22 -5.15 -3.44 -4.81
N ASN A 23 -4.93 -4.74 -4.96
CA ASN A 23 -4.62 -5.64 -3.85
C ASN A 23 -3.28 -5.29 -3.19
N TYR A 24 -2.26 -4.98 -4.00
CA TYR A 24 -0.96 -4.50 -3.52
C TYR A 24 -1.10 -3.23 -2.68
N CYS A 25 -1.80 -2.21 -3.20
CA CYS A 25 -2.04 -0.96 -2.49
C CYS A 25 -2.83 -1.19 -1.20
N ARG A 26 -3.89 -2.00 -1.24
CA ARG A 26 -4.72 -2.29 -0.07
C ARG A 26 -3.92 -2.98 1.04
N HIS A 27 -3.07 -3.94 0.69
CA HIS A 27 -2.24 -4.65 1.67
C HIS A 27 -1.28 -3.70 2.38
N HIS A 28 -0.60 -2.82 1.63
CA HIS A 28 0.35 -1.87 2.22
C HIS A 28 -0.35 -0.79 3.06
N LEU A 29 -1.49 -0.27 2.58
CA LEU A 29 -2.26 0.71 3.34
C LEU A 29 -2.83 0.14 4.64
N ASP A 30 -3.20 -1.14 4.68
CA ASP A 30 -3.61 -1.81 5.92
C ASP A 30 -2.47 -1.86 6.96
N GLY A 31 -1.23 -2.09 6.51
CA GLY A 31 -0.04 -1.98 7.35
C GLY A 31 0.15 -0.58 7.95
N VAL A 32 0.00 0.46 7.13
CA VAL A 32 0.07 1.87 7.58
C VAL A 32 -1.02 2.18 8.61
N VAL A 33 -2.26 1.77 8.36
CA VAL A 33 -3.39 1.99 9.30
C VAL A 33 -3.13 1.30 10.64
N LYS A 34 -2.66 0.05 10.63
CA LYS A 34 -2.30 -0.69 11.86
C LYS A 34 -1.20 0.03 12.64
N ASN A 35 -0.17 0.53 11.96
CA ASN A 35 0.91 1.26 12.61
C ASN A 35 0.43 2.60 13.21
N ILE A 36 -0.41 3.36 12.51
CA ILE A 36 -1.02 4.60 13.04
C ILE A 36 -1.86 4.30 14.30
N GLN A 37 -2.65 3.21 14.29
CA GLN A 37 -3.43 2.80 15.46
C GLN A 37 -2.53 2.44 16.66
N LYS A 38 -1.38 1.79 16.40
CA LYS A 38 -0.39 1.45 17.43
C LYS A 38 0.26 2.70 18.02
N LEU A 39 0.71 3.62 17.17
CA LEU A 39 1.22 4.94 17.54
C LEU A 39 0.22 5.71 18.41
N ARG A 40 -1.06 5.75 18.01
CA ARG A 40 -2.12 6.41 18.79
C ARG A 40 -2.30 5.81 20.18
N LYS A 41 -2.13 4.49 20.34
CA LYS A 41 -2.15 3.81 21.65
C LYS A 41 -0.91 4.13 22.49
N GLN A 42 0.27 4.24 21.87
CA GLN A 42 1.51 4.64 22.56
C GLN A 42 1.45 6.09 23.03
N LEU A 43 1.01 7.02 22.18
CA LEU A 43 0.86 8.44 22.50
C LEU A 43 -0.17 8.71 23.61
N LYS A 44 -1.20 7.85 23.75
CA LYS A 44 -2.14 7.92 24.87
C LYS A 44 -1.54 7.51 26.22
N LYS A 45 -0.40 6.81 26.22
CA LYS A 45 0.32 6.45 27.46
C LYS A 45 1.37 7.53 27.75
N PRO A 46 1.43 8.07 28.97
CA PRO A 46 2.52 8.97 29.34
C PRO A 46 3.77 8.13 29.59
N ARG A 47 4.54 7.80 28.54
CA ARG A 47 6.00 7.51 28.58
C ARG A 47 6.50 6.95 27.24
N GLN A 48 7.65 7.48 26.81
CA GLN A 48 8.53 7.09 25.70
C GLN A 48 8.22 7.70 24.31
N ILE A 49 8.57 8.98 24.16
CA ILE A 49 8.63 9.72 22.89
C ILE A 49 9.49 8.99 21.83
N TYR A 50 10.54 8.29 22.26
CA TYR A 50 11.50 7.60 21.38
C TYR A 50 10.90 6.44 20.56
N SER A 51 9.92 5.69 21.12
CA SER A 51 9.29 4.58 20.37
C SER A 51 8.35 5.08 19.26
N VAL A 52 7.76 6.26 19.46
CA VAL A 52 6.86 6.91 18.50
C VAL A 52 7.65 7.40 17.29
N GLU A 53 8.82 7.99 17.50
CA GLU A 53 9.68 8.50 16.43
C GLU A 53 10.17 7.39 15.49
N VAL A 54 10.58 6.25 16.04
CA VAL A 54 11.00 5.07 15.24
C VAL A 54 9.84 4.49 14.42
N GLU A 55 8.63 4.43 14.98
CA GLU A 55 7.44 3.95 14.26
C GLU A 55 7.00 4.95 13.16
N LEU A 56 7.15 6.26 13.37
CA LEU A 56 6.89 7.27 12.35
C LEU A 56 7.87 7.16 11.17
N ILE A 57 9.17 7.01 11.44
CA ILE A 57 10.20 6.82 10.40
C ILE A 57 9.89 5.58 9.56
N ARG A 58 9.52 4.45 10.19
CA ARG A 58 9.13 3.23 9.47
C ARG A 58 7.92 3.45 8.56
N ASN A 59 6.91 4.17 9.04
CA ASN A 59 5.71 4.46 8.23
C ASN A 59 6.03 5.34 7.03
N GLN A 60 6.95 6.31 7.19
CA GLN A 60 7.36 7.18 6.10
C GLN A 60 8.09 6.40 5.00
N ILE A 61 8.98 5.47 5.36
CA ILE A 61 9.65 4.57 4.40
C ILE A 61 8.62 3.73 3.62
N LEU A 62 7.66 3.11 4.31
CA LEU A 62 6.61 2.31 3.65
C LEU A 62 5.75 3.15 2.70
N LEU A 63 5.46 4.39 3.06
CA LEU A 63 4.69 5.30 2.21
C LEU A 63 5.47 5.68 0.95
N GLU A 64 6.78 5.96 1.07
CA GLU A 64 7.66 6.25 -0.07
C GLU A 64 7.77 5.06 -1.03
N GLU A 65 7.81 3.82 -0.52
CA GLU A 65 7.80 2.61 -1.35
C GLU A 65 6.51 2.48 -2.17
N VAL A 66 5.36 2.80 -1.56
CA VAL A 66 4.07 2.83 -2.26
C VAL A 66 4.07 3.90 -3.34
N VAL A 67 4.54 5.12 -3.04
CA VAL A 67 4.63 6.22 -4.03
C VAL A 67 5.52 5.81 -5.21
N LYS A 68 6.71 5.25 -4.96
CA LYS A 68 7.60 4.77 -6.02
C LYS A 68 6.96 3.68 -6.90
N HIS A 69 6.13 2.82 -6.33
CA HIS A 69 5.42 1.79 -7.09
C HIS A 69 4.29 2.38 -7.94
N LEU A 70 3.63 3.44 -7.45
CA LEU A 70 2.60 4.16 -8.20
C LEU A 70 3.20 5.04 -9.31
N GLU A 71 4.38 5.63 -9.12
CA GLU A 71 5.06 6.45 -10.15
C GLU A 71 5.71 5.63 -11.27
N LYS A 72 6.02 4.35 -11.03
CA LYS A 72 6.60 3.44 -12.02
C LYS A 72 5.56 2.78 -12.94
N ASN A 73 4.28 2.86 -12.57
CA ASN A 73 3.14 2.36 -13.36
C ASN A 73 2.39 3.52 -14.02
#